data_AF-A0A7J4BAR6-F1
#
_entry.id   AF-A0A7J4BAR6-F1
#
_cell.length_a   1.000
_cell.length_b   1.000
_cell.length_c   1.000
_cell.angle_alpha   90.00
_cell.angle_beta   90.00
_cell.angle_gamma   90.00
#
_symmetry.space_group_name_H-M   'P 1'
#
loop_
_entity.id
_entity.type
_entity.pdbx_description
1 polymer ?
#
loop_
_entity_poly.entity_id
_entity_poly.type
_entity_poly.pdbx_seq_one_letter_code
_entity_poly.pdbx_strand_id
1 'polypeptide(L)'
;NDKLLEIVPDVSLMTAFKVADEILVNAVKGIAELITKPGYVNRDFADVRAIMGNGGVALIGVGESDSENRAIEAVEKAVNNPLLDVDIEGATGALINIVGGPDMSLRECQEICDAVRGRLSPDAKIIWGAQIDKELGDTIRAMMIVTGVKSSQIFGATKTIEKEKTKDIEKILGIDFV
;
A
#
# COMPACT_ATOMS: atom_id res chain seq x y z
N ASN A 1 -1.41 -14.88 -4.17
CA ASN A 1 -0.99 -16.20 -3.64
C ASN A 1 0.44 -16.51 -4.02
N ASP A 2 0.82 -16.39 -5.30
CA ASP A 2 2.19 -16.69 -5.75
C ASP A 2 3.27 -15.84 -5.06
N LYS A 3 2.96 -14.58 -4.71
CA LYS A 3 3.86 -13.68 -3.97
C LYS A 3 4.17 -14.10 -2.51
N LEU A 4 3.38 -15.01 -1.93
CA LEU A 4 3.67 -15.53 -0.58
C LEU A 4 4.89 -16.48 -0.58
N LEU A 5 5.18 -17.12 -1.72
CA LEU A 5 6.35 -17.98 -1.90
C LEU A 5 7.67 -17.19 -1.84
N GLU A 6 7.65 -15.90 -2.18
CA GLU A 6 8.85 -15.04 -2.14
C GLU A 6 9.17 -14.53 -0.73
N ILE A 7 8.15 -14.35 0.12
CA ILE A 7 8.33 -13.93 1.51
C ILE A 7 8.71 -15.11 2.39
N VAL A 8 8.16 -16.29 2.11
CA VAL A 8 8.36 -17.46 2.96
C VAL A 8 8.41 -18.76 2.13
N PRO A 9 9.55 -19.05 1.46
CA PRO A 9 9.67 -20.20 0.55
C PRO A 9 9.62 -21.57 1.26
N ASP A 10 10.03 -21.63 2.54
CA ASP A 10 10.23 -22.89 3.29
C ASP A 10 9.20 -23.15 4.40
N VAL A 11 8.12 -22.37 4.48
CA VAL A 11 7.06 -22.59 5.49
C VAL A 11 5.87 -23.36 4.95
N SER A 12 5.16 -24.02 5.87
CA SER A 12 3.89 -24.67 5.56
C SER A 12 2.90 -23.68 4.93
N LEU A 13 2.09 -24.16 3.99
CA LEU A 13 1.01 -23.40 3.35
C LEU A 13 0.10 -22.70 4.37
N MET A 14 -0.14 -23.35 5.52
CA MET A 14 -0.94 -22.81 6.61
C MET A 14 -0.28 -21.59 7.28
N THR A 15 1.05 -21.57 7.40
CA THR A 15 1.81 -20.41 7.89
C THR A 15 1.77 -19.27 6.88
N ALA A 16 1.92 -19.56 5.59
CA ALA A 16 1.85 -18.55 4.54
C ALA A 16 0.49 -17.82 4.51
N PHE A 17 -0.62 -18.55 4.66
CA PHE A 17 -1.94 -17.94 4.76
C PHE A 17 -2.11 -17.10 6.02
N LYS A 18 -1.56 -17.52 7.18
CA LYS A 18 -1.58 -16.70 8.39
C LYS A 18 -0.89 -15.35 8.18
N VAL A 19 0.24 -15.33 7.48
CA VAL A 19 0.95 -14.08 7.14
C VAL A 19 0.08 -13.20 6.24
N ALA A 20 -0.56 -13.78 5.22
CA ALA A 20 -1.48 -13.04 4.35
C ALA A 20 -2.66 -12.43 5.13
N ASP A 21 -3.29 -13.22 6.00
CA ASP A 21 -4.40 -12.78 6.85
C ASP A 21 -3.96 -11.66 7.79
N GLU A 22 -2.77 -11.76 8.38
CA GLU A 22 -2.21 -10.72 9.24
C GLU A 22 -2.01 -9.41 8.47
N ILE A 23 -1.50 -9.46 7.24
CA ILE A 23 -1.34 -8.28 6.39
C ILE A 23 -2.70 -7.65 6.06
N LEU A 24 -3.71 -8.45 5.74
CA LEU A 24 -5.08 -7.96 5.47
C LEU A 24 -5.70 -7.32 6.70
N VAL A 25 -5.60 -7.97 7.87
CA VAL A 25 -6.10 -7.44 9.14
C VAL A 25 -5.41 -6.12 9.46
N ASN A 26 -4.08 -6.07 9.32
CA ASN A 26 -3.31 -4.85 9.54
C ASN A 26 -3.69 -3.74 8.55
N ALA A 27 -4.02 -4.07 7.30
CA ALA A 27 -4.42 -3.08 6.29
C ALA A 27 -5.78 -2.46 6.60
N VAL A 28 -6.77 -3.29 6.93
CA VAL A 28 -8.11 -2.83 7.32
C VAL A 28 -8.04 -2.03 8.63
N LYS A 29 -7.29 -2.54 9.62
CA LYS A 29 -7.04 -1.83 10.88
C LYS A 29 -6.36 -0.50 10.63
N GLY A 30 -5.32 -0.48 9.79
CA GLY A 30 -4.61 0.71 9.37
C GLY A 30 -5.57 1.77 8.87
N ILE A 31 -6.31 1.51 7.79
CA ILE A 31 -7.29 2.44 7.21
C ILE A 31 -8.31 2.92 8.25
N ALA A 32 -8.88 1.99 9.04
CA ALA A 32 -9.86 2.33 10.05
C ALA A 32 -9.28 3.29 11.09
N GLU A 33 -8.06 3.05 11.55
CA GLU A 33 -7.37 3.91 12.51
C GLU A 33 -7.01 5.28 11.91
N LEU A 34 -6.69 5.35 10.61
CA LEU A 34 -6.47 6.62 9.92
C LEU A 34 -7.72 7.52 9.93
N ILE A 35 -8.90 6.93 10.02
CA ILE A 35 -10.18 7.66 10.01
C ILE A 35 -10.66 7.94 11.44
N THR A 36 -10.50 6.96 12.34
CA THR A 36 -11.21 6.94 13.62
C THR A 36 -10.35 7.33 14.80
N LYS A 37 -9.02 7.15 14.74
CA LYS A 37 -8.14 7.51 15.85
C LYS A 37 -7.63 8.94 15.63
N PRO A 38 -7.81 9.84 16.62
CA PRO A 38 -7.16 11.14 16.57
C PRO A 38 -5.64 10.94 16.66
N GLY A 39 -4.97 10.93 15.51
CA GLY A 39 -3.53 10.96 15.39
C GLY A 39 -2.99 12.39 15.39
N TYR A 40 -1.67 12.54 15.42
CA TYR A 40 -1.02 13.86 15.47
C TYR A 40 -1.11 14.68 14.18
N VAL A 41 -1.68 14.14 13.11
CA VAL A 41 -1.78 14.83 11.80
C VAL A 41 -3.18 14.76 11.23
N ASN A 42 -3.61 15.94 10.74
CA ASN A 42 -4.91 16.26 10.21
C ASN A 42 -5.28 15.36 9.04
N ARG A 43 -6.30 14.51 9.23
CA ARG A 43 -6.93 13.71 8.18
C ARG A 43 -8.42 14.00 8.23
N ASP A 44 -9.00 14.39 7.10
CA ASP A 44 -10.44 14.31 6.95
C ASP A 44 -10.82 13.02 6.20
N PHE A 45 -11.99 12.47 6.53
CA PHE A 45 -12.50 11.27 5.86
C PHE A 45 -12.73 11.49 4.35
N ALA A 46 -12.95 12.75 3.94
CA ALA A 46 -13.17 13.10 2.54
C ALA A 46 -11.91 12.84 1.69
N ASP A 47 -10.73 13.11 2.23
CA ASP A 47 -9.44 12.88 1.59
C ASP A 47 -9.17 11.38 1.44
N VAL A 48 -9.41 10.58 2.49
CA VAL A 48 -9.24 9.13 2.42
C VAL A 48 -10.20 8.53 1.39
N ARG A 49 -11.46 8.97 1.41
CA ARG A 49 -12.47 8.55 0.42
C ARG A 49 -12.07 8.93 -1.01
N ALA A 50 -11.48 10.12 -1.22
CA ALA A 50 -11.05 10.57 -2.53
C ALA A 50 -9.91 9.71 -3.11
N ILE A 51 -8.90 9.37 -2.29
CA ILE A 51 -7.77 8.52 -2.71
C ILE A 51 -8.22 7.08 -2.98
N MET A 52 -9.06 6.52 -2.11
CA MET A 52 -9.52 5.14 -2.23
C MET A 52 -10.58 4.99 -3.33
N GLY A 53 -11.45 5.97 -3.53
CA GLY A 53 -12.54 5.93 -4.51
C GLY A 53 -12.10 6.09 -5.96
N ASN A 54 -11.05 6.89 -6.22
CA ASN A 54 -10.52 7.15 -7.56
C ASN A 54 -9.19 6.42 -7.84
N GLY A 55 -8.75 5.58 -6.91
CA GLY A 55 -7.42 4.98 -6.91
C GLY A 55 -7.21 3.83 -7.90
N GLY A 56 -8.26 3.24 -8.45
CA GLY A 56 -8.12 2.07 -9.33
C GLY A 56 -7.41 0.91 -8.62
N VAL A 57 -6.29 0.45 -9.18
CA VAL A 57 -5.46 -0.59 -8.54
C VAL A 57 -4.74 -0.02 -7.33
N ALA A 58 -4.70 -0.80 -6.25
CA ALA A 58 -3.99 -0.47 -5.03
C ALA A 58 -3.02 -1.57 -4.62
N LEU A 59 -1.93 -1.18 -3.96
CA LEU A 59 -0.93 -2.08 -3.39
C LEU A 59 -0.68 -1.73 -1.93
N ILE A 60 -0.36 -2.76 -1.14
CA ILE A 60 -0.05 -2.62 0.29
C ILE A 60 1.40 -2.99 0.51
N GLY A 61 2.15 -2.07 1.11
CA GLY A 61 3.51 -2.28 1.59
C GLY A 61 3.56 -2.18 3.10
N VAL A 62 4.29 -3.08 3.74
CA VAL A 62 4.52 -3.06 5.19
C VAL A 62 6.01 -3.25 5.45
N GLY A 63 6.56 -2.41 6.33
CA GLY A 63 7.93 -2.51 6.77
C GLY A 63 8.07 -2.04 8.21
N GLU A 64 9.05 -2.60 8.91
CA GLU A 64 9.36 -2.25 10.29
C GLU A 64 10.87 -2.26 10.53
N SER A 65 11.33 -1.38 11.41
CA SER A 65 12.72 -1.34 11.84
C SER A 65 12.83 -0.77 13.26
N ASP A 66 13.83 -1.25 13.98
CA ASP A 66 14.26 -0.86 15.32
C ASP A 66 15.69 -0.30 15.32
N SER A 67 16.25 -0.01 14.14
CA SER A 67 17.60 0.53 13.98
C SER A 67 17.68 2.03 14.26
N GLU A 68 18.89 2.59 14.27
CA GLU A 68 19.10 4.05 14.34
C GLU A 68 18.45 4.81 13.17
N ASN A 69 18.31 4.16 12.00
CA ASN A 69 17.66 4.71 10.80
C ASN A 69 16.28 4.07 10.55
N ARG A 70 15.60 3.67 11.64
CA ARG A 70 14.33 2.93 11.59
C ARG A 70 13.26 3.54 10.69
N ALA A 71 13.17 4.87 10.61
CA ALA A 71 12.23 5.57 9.76
C ALA A 71 12.42 5.24 8.26
N ILE A 72 13.65 5.44 7.76
CA ILE A 72 13.99 5.18 6.35
C ILE A 72 13.94 3.70 6.04
N GLU A 73 14.50 2.86 6.92
CA GLU A 73 14.50 1.42 6.72
C GLU A 73 13.09 0.82 6.69
N ALA A 74 12.17 1.31 7.53
CA ALA A 74 10.78 0.86 7.49
C ALA A 74 10.13 1.17 6.13
N VAL A 75 10.44 2.32 5.52
CA VAL A 75 9.96 2.65 4.16
C VAL A 75 10.63 1.79 3.09
N GLU A 76 11.93 1.58 3.16
CA GLU A 76 12.63 0.68 2.22
C GLU A 76 12.03 -0.72 2.24
N LYS A 77 11.79 -1.28 3.44
CA LYS A 77 11.15 -2.59 3.59
C LYS A 77 9.70 -2.57 3.10
N ALA A 78 8.96 -1.48 3.31
CA ALA A 78 7.59 -1.35 2.84
C ALA A 78 7.49 -1.28 1.32
N VAL A 79 8.37 -0.53 0.66
CA VAL A 79 8.38 -0.34 -0.81
C VAL A 79 8.93 -1.56 -1.52
N ASN A 80 10.02 -2.15 -1.02
CA ASN A 80 10.65 -3.33 -1.62
C ASN A 80 9.98 -4.65 -1.18
N ASN A 81 8.77 -4.58 -0.61
CA ASN A 81 8.06 -5.76 -0.14
C ASN A 81 7.66 -6.63 -1.35
N PRO A 82 7.90 -7.96 -1.35
CA PRO A 82 7.54 -8.85 -2.45
C PRO A 82 6.05 -8.81 -2.85
N LEU A 83 5.17 -8.32 -1.97
CA LEU A 83 3.75 -8.08 -2.33
C LEU A 83 3.57 -6.95 -3.36
N LEU A 84 4.54 -6.05 -3.48
CA LEU A 84 4.63 -4.93 -4.42
C LEU A 84 5.46 -5.28 -5.68
N ASP A 85 5.03 -6.29 -6.45
CA ASP A 85 5.58 -6.57 -7.81
C ASP A 85 5.11 -5.55 -8.88
N VAL A 86 5.02 -4.26 -8.52
CA VAL A 86 4.60 -3.22 -9.46
C VAL A 86 5.32 -1.93 -9.11
N ASP A 87 5.79 -1.24 -10.13
CA ASP A 87 6.37 0.09 -10.00
C ASP A 87 5.34 1.10 -9.45
N ILE A 88 5.74 1.82 -8.41
CA ILE A 88 4.93 2.82 -7.71
C ILE A 88 5.22 4.26 -8.17
N GLU A 89 6.21 4.50 -9.04
CA GLU A 89 6.58 5.84 -9.53
C GLU A 89 5.40 6.59 -10.17
N GLY A 90 4.49 5.86 -10.82
CA GLY A 90 3.31 6.43 -11.47
C GLY A 90 2.09 6.62 -10.58
N ALA A 91 2.15 6.26 -9.30
CA ALA A 91 0.95 6.26 -8.46
C ALA A 91 0.47 7.68 -8.12
N THR A 92 -0.85 7.84 -8.07
CA THR A 92 -1.52 9.14 -7.90
C THR A 92 -1.95 9.40 -6.46
N GLY A 93 -1.90 8.38 -5.60
CA GLY A 93 -2.25 8.53 -4.20
C GLY A 93 -1.56 7.54 -3.27
N ALA A 94 -1.39 7.94 -2.02
CA ALA A 94 -0.93 7.03 -0.97
C ALA A 94 -1.58 7.34 0.39
N LEU A 95 -1.90 6.28 1.11
CA LEU A 95 -2.20 6.32 2.54
C LEU A 95 -1.02 5.73 3.30
N ILE A 96 -0.48 6.46 4.27
CA ILE A 96 0.62 5.99 5.10
C ILE A 96 0.13 5.90 6.54
N ASN A 97 0.25 4.75 7.18
CA ASN A 97 -0.02 4.53 8.59
C ASN A 97 1.30 4.27 9.31
N ILE A 98 1.65 5.13 10.25
CA ILE A 98 2.90 5.04 11.00
C ILE A 98 2.56 4.67 12.44
N VAL A 99 3.10 3.56 12.92
CA VAL A 99 2.93 3.14 14.31
C VAL A 99 4.31 3.00 14.90
N GLY A 100 4.57 3.66 16.02
CA GLY A 100 5.88 3.59 16.66
C GLY A 100 5.78 3.65 18.17
N GLY A 101 6.93 3.46 18.80
CA GLY A 101 7.12 3.59 20.24
C GLY A 101 6.79 4.97 20.81
N PRO A 102 6.75 5.10 22.16
CA PRO A 102 6.60 6.38 22.84
C PRO A 102 7.70 7.41 22.53
N ASP A 103 8.84 6.95 22.03
CA ASP A 103 10.01 7.73 21.64
C ASP A 103 9.98 8.18 20.17
N MET A 104 9.00 7.70 19.38
CA MET A 104 8.83 8.09 17.98
C MET A 104 8.61 9.60 17.86
N SER A 105 9.44 10.23 17.05
CA SER A 105 9.45 11.67 16.83
C SER A 105 8.67 12.07 15.58
N LEU A 106 8.22 13.33 15.56
CA LEU A 106 7.62 13.92 14.36
C LEU A 106 8.60 13.96 13.16
N ARG A 107 9.91 14.04 13.43
CA ARG A 107 10.94 14.04 12.40
C ARG A 107 10.96 12.72 11.65
N GLU A 108 10.93 11.59 12.38
CA GLU A 108 10.88 10.26 11.78
C GLU A 108 9.61 10.08 10.93
N CYS A 109 8.47 10.59 11.41
CA CYS A 109 7.23 10.58 10.62
C CYS A 109 7.36 11.39 9.31
N GLN A 110 8.03 12.54 9.36
CA GLN A 110 8.25 13.39 8.18
C GLN A 110 9.21 12.73 7.19
N GLU A 111 10.30 12.13 7.68
CA GLU A 111 11.25 11.37 6.86
C GLU A 111 10.57 10.22 6.12
N ILE A 112 9.67 9.49 6.79
CA ILE A 112 8.85 8.45 6.17
C ILE A 112 8.00 9.02 5.03
N CYS A 113 7.33 10.15 5.27
CA CYS A 113 6.45 10.77 4.28
C CYS A 113 7.23 11.28 3.06
N ASP A 114 8.40 11.86 3.28
CA ASP A 114 9.25 12.39 2.21
C ASP A 114 9.91 11.27 1.40
N ALA A 115 10.33 10.19 2.05
CA ALA A 115 10.85 8.99 1.37
C ALA A 115 9.79 8.35 0.47
N VAL A 116 8.54 8.24 0.93
CA VAL A 116 7.44 7.74 0.08
C VAL A 116 7.13 8.73 -1.04
N ARG A 117 7.04 10.04 -0.75
CA ARG A 117 6.77 11.08 -1.76
C ARG A 117 7.77 11.06 -2.91
N GLY A 118 9.05 10.85 -2.62
CA GLY A 118 10.11 10.77 -3.63
C GLY A 118 9.97 9.60 -4.61
N ARG A 119 9.09 8.64 -4.33
CA ARG A 119 8.82 7.45 -5.14
C ARG A 119 7.46 7.44 -5.82
N LEU A 120 6.66 8.49 -5.66
CA LEU A 120 5.35 8.61 -6.28
C LEU A 120 5.38 9.73 -7.32
N SER A 121 4.27 9.90 -8.04
CA SER A 121 4.10 11.05 -8.93
C SER A 121 4.25 12.37 -8.15
N PRO A 122 4.87 13.43 -8.72
CA PRO A 122 4.98 14.74 -8.07
C PRO A 122 3.63 15.33 -7.63
N ASP A 123 2.56 14.99 -8.34
CA ASP A 123 1.19 15.43 -8.06
C ASP A 123 0.40 14.43 -7.19
N ALA A 124 1.07 13.41 -6.63
CA ALA A 124 0.43 12.38 -5.83
C ALA A 124 -0.12 12.95 -4.52
N LYS A 125 -1.37 12.61 -4.22
CA LYS A 125 -1.99 12.99 -2.93
C LYS A 125 -1.55 12.00 -1.86
N ILE A 126 -0.93 12.49 -0.80
CA ILE A 126 -0.47 11.65 0.32
C ILE A 126 -1.26 12.02 1.58
N ILE A 127 -1.84 11.01 2.22
CA ILE A 127 -2.48 11.15 3.54
C ILE A 127 -1.72 10.26 4.50
N TRP A 128 -1.26 10.84 5.59
CA TRP A 128 -0.48 10.15 6.59
C TRP A 128 -0.86 10.60 7.99
N GLY A 129 -0.32 9.89 8.97
CA GLY A 129 -0.72 9.99 10.36
C GLY A 129 -0.09 8.87 11.15
N ALA A 130 0.04 9.15 12.43
CA ALA A 130 0.91 8.43 13.31
C ALA A 130 0.18 8.09 14.61
N GLN A 131 0.45 6.89 15.11
CA GLN A 131 -0.04 6.37 16.37
C GLN A 131 1.14 5.93 17.23
N ILE A 132 1.01 6.14 18.54
CA ILE A 132 1.94 5.62 19.53
C ILE A 132 1.40 4.29 20.05
N ASP A 133 2.19 3.24 19.93
CA ASP A 133 1.95 1.94 20.53
C ASP A 133 3.10 1.60 21.48
N LYS A 134 2.76 1.42 22.77
CA LYS A 134 3.76 1.13 23.81
C LYS A 134 4.37 -0.25 23.64
N GLU A 135 3.67 -1.16 22.97
CA GLU A 135 4.15 -2.53 22.75
C GLU A 135 5.28 -2.59 21.71
N LEU A 136 5.45 -1.54 20.89
CA LEU A 136 6.50 -1.49 19.87
C LEU A 136 7.89 -1.13 20.40
N GLY A 137 8.02 -0.70 21.66
CA GLY A 137 9.33 -0.32 22.22
C GLY A 137 10.03 0.72 21.35
N ASP A 138 11.22 0.41 20.83
CA ASP A 138 12.00 1.29 19.95
C ASP A 138 11.73 1.04 18.45
N THR A 139 10.67 0.29 18.11
CA THR A 139 10.35 -0.07 16.72
C THR A 139 9.42 0.95 16.08
N ILE A 140 9.67 1.28 14.81
CA ILE A 140 8.72 1.96 13.93
C ILE A 140 8.24 0.99 12.87
N ARG A 141 6.92 0.92 12.71
CA ARG A 141 6.21 0.20 11.67
C ARG A 141 5.53 1.18 10.73
N ALA A 142 5.89 1.12 9.46
CA ALA A 142 5.26 1.88 8.39
C ALA A 142 4.44 0.94 7.50
N MET A 143 3.15 1.22 7.38
CA MET A 143 2.29 0.60 6.39
C MET A 143 1.89 1.66 5.36
N MET A 144 1.96 1.32 4.09
CA MET A 144 1.54 2.19 3.00
C MET A 144 0.55 1.48 2.08
N ILE A 145 -0.46 2.22 1.64
CA ILE A 145 -1.44 1.79 0.64
C ILE A 145 -1.31 2.75 -0.53
N VAL A 146 -0.75 2.28 -1.62
CA VAL A 146 -0.49 3.08 -2.81
C VAL A 146 -1.61 2.83 -3.82
N THR A 147 -2.19 3.90 -4.37
CA THR A 147 -3.24 3.82 -5.40
C THR A 147 -2.86 4.57 -6.66
N GLY A 148 -3.50 4.20 -7.76
CA GLY A 148 -3.22 4.75 -9.09
C GLY A 148 -2.03 4.07 -9.76
N VAL A 149 -1.63 2.90 -9.28
CA VAL A 149 -0.52 2.13 -9.86
C VAL A 149 -0.95 1.49 -11.17
N LYS A 150 -0.03 1.45 -12.14
CA LYS A 150 -0.25 0.77 -13.42
C LYS A 150 0.33 -0.64 -13.32
N SER A 151 -0.54 -1.64 -13.16
CA SER A 151 -0.13 -3.04 -13.23
C SER A 151 -0.69 -3.68 -14.50
N SER A 152 0.16 -4.39 -15.25
CA SER A 152 -0.26 -5.24 -16.36
C SER A 152 -0.94 -6.53 -15.89
N GLN A 153 -0.77 -6.89 -14.61
CA GLN A 153 -1.25 -8.14 -14.00
C GLN A 153 -2.45 -7.95 -13.07
N ILE A 154 -2.63 -6.77 -12.49
CA ILE A 154 -3.77 -6.45 -11.61
C ILE A 154 -4.79 -5.64 -12.39
N PHE A 155 -5.83 -6.29 -12.88
CA PHE A 155 -6.98 -5.61 -13.47
C PHE A 155 -7.84 -5.03 -12.35
N GLY A 156 -7.72 -3.73 -12.10
CA GLY A 156 -8.63 -3.02 -11.20
C GLY A 156 -10.07 -3.17 -11.68
N ALA A 157 -11.00 -3.38 -10.75
CA ALA A 157 -12.41 -3.40 -11.08
C ALA A 157 -12.82 -2.03 -11.64
N THR A 158 -13.28 -2.02 -12.89
CA THR A 158 -13.97 -0.93 -13.60
C THR A 158 -13.11 -0.09 -14.56
N LYS A 159 -12.90 -0.56 -15.81
CA LYS A 159 -13.59 -0.10 -17.04
C LYS A 159 -12.85 -0.51 -18.33
N THR A 160 -13.58 -1.16 -19.24
CA THR A 160 -13.36 -1.16 -20.71
C THR A 160 -12.21 -2.00 -21.29
N ILE A 161 -12.12 -3.31 -20.99
CA ILE A 161 -11.28 -4.23 -21.80
C ILE A 161 -12.12 -5.23 -22.60
N GLU A 162 -13.38 -5.45 -22.26
CA GLU A 162 -14.25 -6.36 -23.04
C GLU A 162 -14.71 -5.79 -24.38
N LYS A 163 -14.55 -4.49 -24.68
CA LYS A 163 -14.96 -3.91 -25.98
C LYS A 163 -13.86 -3.78 -27.02
N GLU A 164 -12.59 -3.68 -26.63
CA GLU A 164 -11.48 -3.62 -27.59
C GLU A 164 -11.02 -5.01 -28.01
N LYS A 165 -10.86 -5.95 -27.06
CA LYS A 165 -10.49 -7.33 -27.40
C LYS A 165 -11.58 -8.04 -28.21
N THR A 166 -12.86 -7.82 -27.92
CA THR A 166 -13.95 -8.40 -28.72
C THR A 166 -13.92 -7.88 -30.14
N LYS A 167 -13.73 -6.57 -30.35
CA LYS A 167 -13.62 -5.98 -31.69
C LYS A 167 -12.40 -6.47 -32.47
N ASP A 168 -11.25 -6.63 -31.81
CA ASP A 168 -10.05 -7.13 -32.46
C ASP A 168 -10.19 -8.61 -32.84
N ILE A 169 -10.85 -9.41 -31.99
CA ILE A 169 -11.15 -10.82 -32.26
C ILE A 169 -12.20 -10.97 -33.37
N GLU A 170 -13.26 -10.17 -33.36
CA GLU A 170 -14.28 -10.10 -34.44
C GLU A 170 -13.63 -9.71 -35.78
N LYS A 171 -12.69 -8.76 -35.76
CA LYS A 171 -11.98 -8.30 -36.96
C LYS A 171 -10.98 -9.31 -37.51
N ILE A 172 -10.36 -10.10 -36.63
CA ILE A 172 -9.43 -11.19 -37.02
C ILE A 172 -10.19 -12.42 -37.52
N LEU A 173 -11.33 -12.75 -36.90
CA LEU A 173 -12.07 -13.98 -37.19
C LEU A 173 -13.24 -13.79 -38.17
N GLY A 174 -13.61 -12.55 -38.49
CA GLY A 174 -14.68 -12.23 -39.44
C GLY A 174 -16.08 -12.71 -39.01
N ILE A 175 -16.31 -12.81 -37.69
CA ILE A 175 -17.55 -13.29 -37.08
C ILE A 175 -18.08 -12.25 -36.11
N ASP A 176 -19.37 -11.94 -36.18
CA ASP A 176 -20.07 -11.12 -35.19
C ASP A 176 -20.61 -12.04 -34.09
N PHE A 177 -20.20 -11.82 -32.83
CA PHE A 177 -20.78 -12.53 -31.70
C PHE A 177 -22.04 -11.78 -31.23
N VAL A 178 -23.21 -12.40 -31.44
CA VAL A 178 -24.54 -11.88 -31.02
C VAL A 178 -24.77 -12.07 -29.53
#